data_AF-A0A8T5ENM9-F1
#
_entry.id   AF-A0A8T5ENM9-F1
#
_cell.length_a   1.000
_cell.length_b   1.000
_cell.length_c   1.000
_cell.angle_alpha   90.00
_cell.angle_beta   90.00
_cell.angle_gamma   90.00
#
_symmetry.space_group_name_H-M   'P 1'
#
loop_
_entity.id
_entity.type
_entity.pdbx_description
1 polymer ?
#
loop_
_entity_poly.entity_id
_entity_poly.type
_entity_poly.pdbx_seq_one_letter_code
_entity_poly.pdbx_strand_id
1 'polypeptide(L)' 'METGLNNSVVLVTGGAGGIGETICRAFASEGSKVIVHYHKSSRNAEKIANEIGGISVK' A
#
# COMPACT_ATOMS: atom_id res chain seq x y z
N MET A 1 18.06 -6.31 3.33
CA MET A 1 18.71 -4.99 3.25
C MET A 1 18.07 -4.14 4.34
N GLU A 2 18.82 -3.33 5.07
CA GLU A 2 18.21 -2.42 6.04
C GLU A 2 17.80 -1.14 5.30
N THR A 3 16.50 -0.98 5.04
CA THR A 3 15.97 0.14 4.25
C THR A 3 15.61 1.37 5.10
N GLY A 4 15.57 1.23 6.43
CA GLY A 4 15.10 2.28 7.35
C GLY A 4 13.59 2.56 7.27
N LEU A 5 12.83 1.73 6.56
CA LEU A 5 11.40 1.95 6.30
C LEU A 5 10.47 1.34 7.35
N ASN A 6 11.00 0.49 8.23
CA ASN A 6 10.21 -0.14 9.29
C ASN A 6 9.49 0.93 10.14
N ASN A 7 8.19 0.72 10.41
CA ASN A 7 7.28 1.64 11.09
C ASN A 7 7.03 3.01 10.43
N SER A 8 7.58 3.27 9.24
CA SER A 8 7.25 4.48 8.47
C SER A 8 5.82 4.42 7.94
N VAL A 9 5.17 5.59 7.80
CA VAL A 9 3.85 5.70 7.15
C VAL A 9 4.04 6.08 5.70
N VAL A 10 3.45 5.31 4.78
CA VAL A 10 3.62 5.50 3.33
C VAL A 10 2.26 5.62 2.66
N LEU A 11 2.04 6.71 1.92
CA LEU A 11 0.87 6.89 1.06
C LEU A 11 1.24 6.56 -0.40
N VAL A 12 0.57 5.58 -0.98
CA VAL A 12 0.74 5.21 -2.40
C VAL A 12 -0.47 5.68 -3.19
N THR A 13 -0.31 6.71 -4.01
CA THR A 13 -1.35 7.17 -4.93
C THR A 13 -1.48 6.23 -6.12
N GLY A 14 -2.71 5.91 -6.52
CA GLY A 14 -2.93 4.89 -7.54
C GLY A 14 -2.49 3.49 -7.09
N GLY A 15 -2.39 3.26 -5.77
CA GLY A 15 -1.89 2.01 -5.18
C GLY A 15 -2.76 0.77 -5.49
N ALA A 16 -3.95 0.98 -6.03
CA ALA A 16 -4.91 -0.07 -6.35
C ALA A 16 -4.81 -0.62 -7.79
N GLY A 17 -3.72 -0.41 -8.51
CA GLY A 17 -3.54 -1.02 -9.83
C GLY A 17 -2.14 -0.90 -10.40
N GLY A 18 -1.87 -1.69 -11.44
CA GLY A 18 -0.59 -1.68 -12.17
C GLY A 18 0.60 -1.84 -11.22
N ILE A 19 1.57 -0.94 -11.33
CA ILE A 19 2.77 -0.95 -10.47
C ILE A 19 2.44 -0.54 -9.03
N GLY A 20 1.36 0.23 -8.80
CA GLY A 20 0.97 0.73 -7.49
C GLY A 20 0.73 -0.39 -6.48
N GLU A 21 0.17 -1.53 -6.89
CA GLU A 21 -0.05 -2.66 -5.99
C GLU A 21 1.27 -3.30 -5.55
N THR A 22 2.22 -3.43 -6.48
CA THR A 22 3.56 -3.95 -6.20
C THR A 22 4.32 -3.03 -5.24
N ILE A 23 4.20 -1.71 -5.43
CA ILE A 23 4.78 -0.72 -4.53
C ILE A 23 4.19 -0.85 -3.12
N CYS A 24 2.87 -0.99 -2.99
CA CYS A 24 2.23 -1.17 -1.69
C CYS A 24 2.78 -2.41 -0.96
N ARG A 25 2.89 -3.54 -1.67
CA ARG A 25 3.43 -4.78 -1.11
C ARG A 25 4.90 -4.67 -0.72
N ALA A 26 5.71 -4.00 -1.53
CA ALA A 26 7.13 -3.79 -1.25
C ALA A 26 7.32 -2.95 0.03
N PHE A 27 6.59 -1.85 0.20
CA PHE A 27 6.67 -1.07 1.44
C PHE A 27 6.20 -1.85 2.66
N ALA A 28 5.11 -2.63 2.52
CA ALA A 28 4.61 -3.45 3.60
C ALA A 28 5.60 -4.56 4.00
N SER A 29 6.29 -5.19 3.03
CA SER A 29 7.32 -6.20 3.34
C SER A 29 8.54 -5.62 4.07
N GLU A 30 8.77 -4.32 3.94
CA GLU A 30 9.80 -3.58 4.70
C GLU A 30 9.31 -3.10 6.09
N GLY A 31 8.09 -3.47 6.50
CA GLY A 31 7.50 -3.11 7.80
C GLY A 31 6.85 -1.73 7.84
N SER A 32 6.61 -1.10 6.69
CA SER A 32 5.88 0.18 6.63
C SER A 32 4.38 0.01 6.85
N LYS A 33 3.74 1.05 7.39
CA LYS A 33 2.28 1.20 7.46
C LYS A 33 1.80 1.85 6.17
N VAL A 34 1.15 1.08 5.31
CA VAL A 34 0.82 1.52 3.94
C VAL A 34 -0.63 1.99 3.83
N ILE A 35 -0.82 3.15 3.21
CA ILE A 35 -2.11 3.71 2.82
C ILE A 35 -2.25 3.57 1.30
N VAL A 36 -3.26 2.83 0.86
CA VAL A 36 -3.57 2.53 -0.55
C VAL A 36 -4.59 3.54 -1.06
N HIS A 37 -4.15 4.57 -1.78
CA HIS A 37 -5.05 5.56 -2.38
C HIS A 37 -5.54 5.11 -3.76
N TYR A 38 -6.83 5.28 -4.04
CA TYR A 38 -7.48 4.90 -5.29
C TYR A 38 -8.51 5.93 -5.76
N HIS A 39 -8.67 6.09 -7.07
CA HIS A 39 -9.76 6.94 -7.60
C HIS A 39 -11.02 6.13 -7.99
N LYS A 40 -10.85 5.06 -8.79
CA LYS A 40 -11.95 4.23 -9.32
C LYS A 40 -11.96 2.78 -8.82
N SER A 41 -10.86 2.31 -8.21
CA SER A 41 -10.62 0.89 -7.94
C SER A 41 -10.81 0.52 -6.46
N SER A 42 -11.94 0.88 -5.85
CA SER A 42 -12.18 0.70 -4.40
C SER A 42 -12.00 -0.76 -3.95
N ARG A 43 -12.67 -1.70 -4.63
CA ARG A 43 -12.60 -3.13 -4.29
C ARG A 43 -11.17 -3.67 -4.33
N ASN A 44 -10.35 -3.23 -5.30
CA ASN A 44 -8.97 -3.69 -5.38
C ASN A 44 -8.11 -3.04 -4.29
N ALA A 45 -8.35 -1.76 -3.98
CA ALA A 45 -7.66 -1.06 -2.90
C ALA A 45 -7.92 -1.72 -1.54
N GLU A 46 -9.18 -2.03 -1.22
CA GLU A 46 -9.58 -2.72 0.00
C GLU A 46 -8.95 -4.11 0.09
N LYS A 47 -8.94 -4.86 -1.02
CA LYS A 47 -8.27 -6.17 -1.09
C LYS A 47 -6.78 -6.05 -0.75
N ILE A 48 -6.06 -5.14 -1.43
CA ILE A 48 -4.62 -4.94 -1.21
C ILE A 48 -4.35 -4.48 0.22
N ALA A 49 -5.11 -3.51 0.72
CA ALA A 49 -4.97 -3.00 2.09
C ALA A 49 -5.15 -4.12 3.12
N ASN A 50 -6.18 -4.96 2.99
CA ASN A 50 -6.39 -6.10 3.89
C ASN A 50 -5.25 -7.13 3.82
N GLU A 51 -4.75 -7.43 2.62
CA GLU A 51 -3.65 -8.39 2.43
C GLU A 51 -2.33 -7.91 3.08
N ILE A 52 -2.09 -6.61 3.13
CA ILE A 52 -0.85 -6.03 3.67
C ILE A 52 -1.01 -5.43 5.07
N GLY A 53 -2.20 -5.54 5.69
CA GLY A 53 -2.51 -4.88 6.96
C GLY A 53 -2.50 -3.34 6.91
N GLY A 54 -2.77 -2.78 5.74
CA GLY A 54 -2.84 -1.34 5.48
C GLY A 54 -4.26 -0.77 5.52
N ILE A 55 -4.40 0.47 5.04
CA ILE A 55 -5.67 1.20 4.97
C ILE A 55 -5.92 1.65 3.54
N SER A 56 -7.13 1.45 3.00
CA SER A 56 -7.51 2.01 1.69
C SER A 56 -8.23 3.35 1.84
N VAL A 57 -7.90 4.32 0.98
CA VAL A 57 -8.54 5.65 0.95
C VAL A 57 -8.87 6.07 -0.48
N LYS A 58 -9.96 6.82 -0.66
CA LYS A 58 -10.35 7.38 -1.96
C LYS A 58 -9.63 8.68 -2.27
#